data_AF-A0A1X1NLP0-F1
#
_entry.id   AF-A0A1X1NLP0-F1
#
_cell.length_a   1.000
_cell.length_b   1.000
_cell.length_c   1.000
_cell.angle_alpha   90.00
_cell.angle_beta   90.00
_cell.angle_gamma   90.00
#
_symmetry.space_group_name_H-M   'P 1'
#
loop_
_entity.id
_entity.type
_entity.pdbx_description
1 polymer ?
#
loop_
_entity_poly.entity_id
_entity_poly.type
_entity_poly.pdbx_seq_one_letter_code
_entity_poly.pdbx_strand_id
1 'polypeptide(L)'
;MFTIKARDLAAILDRVAPHRFRADDDTGDLDPLILDCTPGHLHAVACSDRTLAVARTAVTGDVWTAPVDYDDAAALRGWLESSETVTVEHVTSGGHQQLRFTEGPAQITVPAASHVGRLPWRALLRLVLDARDHPLAVGRPVQLNADDLALWGNAGEDGEAIEFRSLGPVGTLVTAGPDFLGLQTPHTWDGPTPGEGWSSSLRTRRFLFAGTFLEVGARYADCTRTVWVVSARPGRGEEPTLVCADYAAVTLPISQVLAVGKFLIRLPD
;
A
#
# COMPACT_ATOMS: atom_id res chain seq x y z
N MET A 1 7.12 -8.76 20.26
CA MET A 1 8.55 -8.37 20.44
C MET A 1 9.44 -9.38 19.73
N PHE A 2 10.54 -8.94 19.11
CA PHE A 2 11.55 -9.84 18.52
C PHE A 2 12.93 -9.17 18.49
N THR A 3 13.99 -9.94 18.21
CA THR A 3 15.35 -9.43 17.98
C THR A 3 15.77 -9.70 16.54
N ILE A 4 16.47 -8.76 15.93
CA ILE A 4 16.96 -8.82 14.55
C ILE A 4 18.37 -8.20 14.47
N LYS A 5 19.19 -8.63 13.51
CA LYS A 5 20.47 -7.95 13.23
C LYS A 5 20.19 -6.56 12.68
N ALA A 6 20.86 -5.54 13.20
CA ALA A 6 20.64 -4.17 12.78
C ALA A 6 20.88 -3.99 11.28
N ARG A 7 21.92 -4.66 10.74
CA ARG A 7 22.23 -4.67 9.30
C ARG A 7 21.12 -5.25 8.43
N ASP A 8 20.38 -6.25 8.91
CA ASP A 8 19.33 -6.91 8.11
C ASP A 8 18.08 -6.01 8.06
N LEU A 9 17.78 -5.29 9.14
CA LEU A 9 16.75 -4.24 9.16
C LEU A 9 17.16 -3.04 8.31
N ALA A 10 18.41 -2.59 8.42
CA ALA A 10 18.98 -1.51 7.61
C ALA A 10 18.88 -1.84 6.11
N ALA A 11 19.24 -3.07 5.73
CA ALA A 11 19.15 -3.53 4.35
C ALA A 11 17.73 -3.39 3.80
N ILE A 12 16.70 -3.92 4.48
CA ILE A 12 15.32 -3.84 3.94
C ILE A 12 14.81 -2.39 3.86
N LEU A 13 15.27 -1.49 4.74
CA LEU A 13 14.94 -0.06 4.65
C LEU A 13 15.62 0.59 3.42
N ASP A 14 16.90 0.30 3.19
CA ASP A 14 17.66 0.83 2.06
C ASP A 14 17.08 0.39 0.70
N ARG A 15 16.58 -0.85 0.63
CA ARG A 15 15.97 -1.40 -0.60
C ARG A 15 14.66 -0.71 -0.98
N VAL A 16 13.89 -0.19 -0.01
CA VAL A 16 12.59 0.45 -0.30
C VAL A 16 12.63 1.97 -0.27
N ALA A 17 13.64 2.58 0.37
CA ALA A 17 13.76 4.03 0.52
C ALA A 17 13.62 4.85 -0.78
N PRO A 18 14.10 4.40 -1.96
CA PRO A 18 13.92 5.16 -3.21
C PRO A 18 12.44 5.32 -3.65
N HIS A 19 11.54 4.45 -3.19
CA HIS A 19 10.17 4.32 -3.69
C HIS A 19 9.18 5.19 -2.90
N ARG A 20 9.44 6.48 -2.88
CA ARG A 20 8.76 7.46 -2.01
C ARG A 20 8.17 8.62 -2.80
N PHE A 21 7.24 9.38 -2.22
CA PHE A 21 6.70 10.58 -2.87
C PHE A 21 7.73 11.71 -2.82
N ARG A 22 7.85 12.53 -3.88
CA ARG A 22 8.84 13.62 -3.92
C ARG A 22 8.35 14.77 -3.05
N ALA A 23 9.27 15.41 -2.33
CA ALA A 23 8.97 16.49 -1.37
C ALA A 23 8.39 17.78 -1.98
N ASP A 24 8.49 17.96 -3.31
CA ASP A 24 7.90 19.10 -4.04
C ASP A 24 6.42 18.89 -4.39
N ASP A 25 5.90 17.68 -4.24
CA ASP A 25 4.45 17.47 -4.25
C ASP A 25 3.94 18.05 -2.91
N ASP A 26 2.87 18.88 -2.93
CA ASP A 26 2.20 19.54 -1.77
C ASP A 26 1.63 18.57 -0.70
N THR A 27 2.20 17.37 -0.64
CA THR A 27 1.81 16.18 0.09
C THR A 27 2.65 16.00 1.35
N GLY A 28 3.11 17.08 2.00
CA GLY A 28 4.03 17.07 3.15
C GLY A 28 3.66 16.20 4.37
N ASP A 29 2.46 15.60 4.37
CA ASP A 29 1.98 14.62 5.37
C ASP A 29 1.87 13.17 4.81
N LEU A 30 2.44 12.86 3.64
CA LEU A 30 2.09 11.69 2.80
C LEU A 30 3.27 10.82 2.35
N ASP A 31 4.42 10.89 3.04
CA ASP A 31 5.58 10.03 2.74
C ASP A 31 5.80 8.92 3.80
N PRO A 32 4.84 8.01 4.08
CA PRO A 32 5.04 6.97 5.07
C PRO A 32 5.62 5.70 4.44
N LEU A 33 6.67 5.19 5.09
CA LEU A 33 7.16 3.82 4.93
C LEU A 33 6.38 2.92 5.88
N ILE A 34 5.96 1.74 5.41
CA ILE A 34 5.22 0.80 6.24
C ILE A 34 6.15 -0.31 6.72
N LEU A 35 6.24 -0.46 8.04
CA LEU A 35 6.82 -1.64 8.68
C LEU A 35 5.69 -2.59 9.05
N ASP A 36 5.76 -3.81 8.54
CA ASP A 36 4.68 -4.77 8.66
C ASP A 36 5.22 -6.15 9.08
N CYS A 37 5.01 -6.48 10.35
CA CYS A 37 5.45 -7.73 10.95
C CYS A 37 4.35 -8.78 10.83
N THR A 38 4.71 -9.91 10.23
CA THR A 38 3.84 -11.07 10.01
C THR A 38 4.48 -12.32 10.57
N PRO A 39 3.77 -13.46 10.61
CA PRO A 39 4.40 -14.72 10.99
C PRO A 39 5.64 -15.00 10.14
N GLY A 40 6.81 -14.99 10.78
CA GLY A 40 8.09 -15.33 10.18
C GLY A 40 8.84 -14.20 9.49
N HIS A 41 8.24 -13.02 9.24
CA HIS A 41 8.89 -11.96 8.47
C HIS A 41 8.49 -10.54 8.89
N LEU A 42 9.47 -9.65 8.88
CA LEU A 42 9.29 -8.21 8.89
C LEU A 42 9.40 -7.70 7.45
N HIS A 43 8.41 -6.92 7.02
CA HIS A 43 8.39 -6.28 5.71
C HIS A 43 8.60 -4.78 5.87
N ALA A 44 9.47 -4.22 5.04
CA ALA A 44 9.50 -2.79 4.74
C ALA A 44 8.78 -2.57 3.41
N VAL A 45 7.89 -1.60 3.36
CA VAL A 45 7.08 -1.29 2.17
C VAL A 45 7.09 0.20 1.93
N ALA A 46 7.42 0.60 0.71
CA ALA A 46 7.32 1.99 0.27
C ALA A 46 6.60 2.04 -1.08
N CYS A 47 5.89 3.13 -1.33
CA CYS A 47 5.26 3.36 -2.63
C CYS A 47 5.30 4.84 -3.01
N SER A 48 5.32 5.06 -4.32
CA SER A 48 5.25 6.38 -4.94
C SER A 48 4.04 6.46 -5.89
N ASP A 49 3.99 7.55 -6.65
CA ASP A 49 3.13 7.74 -7.81
C ASP A 49 3.11 6.54 -8.76
N ARG A 50 4.25 5.90 -9.02
CA ARG A 50 4.40 4.87 -10.07
C ARG A 50 5.06 3.59 -9.58
N THR A 51 5.48 3.55 -8.32
CA THR A 51 6.20 2.38 -7.78
C THR A 51 5.61 1.86 -6.49
N LEU A 52 5.79 0.56 -6.25
CA LEU A 52 5.58 -0.10 -4.97
C LEU A 52 6.75 -1.07 -4.78
N ALA A 53 7.45 -0.98 -3.65
CA ALA A 53 8.55 -1.87 -3.32
C ALA A 53 8.32 -2.50 -1.95
N VAL A 54 8.66 -3.79 -1.85
CA VAL A 54 8.58 -4.59 -0.63
C VAL A 54 9.88 -5.36 -0.48
N ALA A 55 10.55 -5.12 0.63
CA ALA A 55 11.69 -5.91 1.08
C ALA A 55 11.34 -6.61 2.38
N ARG A 56 11.84 -7.83 2.59
CA ARG A 56 11.57 -8.58 3.82
C ARG A 56 12.81 -9.20 4.41
N THR A 57 12.72 -9.50 5.69
CA THR A 57 13.73 -10.25 6.45
C THR A 57 13.04 -11.15 7.46
N ALA A 58 13.67 -12.29 7.77
CA ALA A 58 13.10 -13.29 8.65
C ALA A 58 13.14 -12.82 10.11
N VAL A 59 12.00 -12.89 10.80
CA VAL A 59 11.87 -12.58 12.24
C VAL A 59 10.87 -13.50 12.91
N THR A 60 10.96 -13.67 14.22
CA THR A 60 9.96 -14.41 15.00
C THR A 60 9.36 -13.48 16.05
N GLY A 61 8.16 -12.98 15.82
CA GLY A 61 7.48 -12.06 16.72
C GLY A 61 5.99 -11.88 16.42
N ASP A 62 5.35 -10.99 17.15
CA ASP A 62 3.93 -10.68 17.04
C ASP A 62 3.58 -10.01 15.69
N VAL A 63 2.30 -10.10 15.31
CA VAL A 63 1.78 -9.52 14.07
C VAL A 63 1.32 -8.08 14.32
N TRP A 64 1.83 -7.15 13.53
CA TRP A 64 1.47 -5.73 13.60
C TRP A 64 1.83 -5.01 12.30
N THR A 65 1.20 -3.85 12.07
CA THR A 65 1.51 -2.97 10.95
C THR A 65 1.64 -1.55 11.50
N ALA A 66 2.75 -0.88 11.20
CA ALA A 66 3.04 0.48 11.63
C ALA A 66 3.51 1.30 10.41
N PRO A 67 2.68 2.24 9.92
CA PRO A 67 3.15 3.31 9.05
C PRO A 67 4.10 4.21 9.84
N VAL A 68 5.23 4.57 9.25
CA VAL A 68 6.30 5.37 9.85
C VAL A 68 6.63 6.49 8.87
N ASP A 69 6.73 7.72 9.35
CA ASP A 69 7.11 8.85 8.51
C ASP A 69 8.54 8.64 7.97
N TYR A 70 8.78 9.03 6.73
CA TYR A 70 10.07 8.80 6.07
C TYR A 70 11.26 9.33 6.88
N ASP A 71 11.13 10.53 7.46
CA ASP A 71 12.21 11.14 8.24
C ASP A 71 12.52 10.33 9.51
N ASP A 72 11.50 9.76 10.16
CA ASP A 72 11.70 8.86 11.29
C ASP A 72 12.31 7.52 10.86
N ALA A 73 11.91 7.00 9.69
CA ALA A 73 12.54 5.80 9.10
C ALA A 73 14.01 6.05 8.73
N ALA A 74 14.35 7.24 8.24
CA ALA A 74 15.71 7.67 7.95
C ALA A 74 16.55 7.84 9.22
N ALA A 75 15.96 8.43 10.27
CA ALA A 75 16.60 8.53 11.59
C ALA A 75 16.87 7.14 12.20
N LEU A 76 15.89 6.23 12.11
CA LEU A 76 16.05 4.82 12.48
C LEU A 76 17.19 4.19 11.67
N ARG A 77 17.20 4.37 10.35
CA ARG A 77 18.23 3.81 9.48
C ARG A 77 19.63 4.28 9.86
N GLY A 78 19.81 5.57 10.17
CA GLY A 78 21.09 6.10 10.65
C GLY A 78 21.50 5.54 12.02
N TRP A 79 20.55 5.38 12.94
CA TRP A 79 20.82 4.79 14.26
C TRP A 79 21.30 3.33 14.16
N LEU A 80 20.73 2.55 13.24
CA LEU A 80 21.09 1.15 13.01
C LEU A 80 22.56 0.94 12.58
N GLU A 81 23.24 1.97 12.08
CA GLU A 81 24.67 1.89 11.72
C GLU A 81 25.59 1.71 12.93
N SER A 82 25.12 2.15 14.09
CA SER A 82 25.85 2.02 15.37
C SER A 82 25.50 0.76 16.14
N SER A 83 24.63 -0.08 15.58
CA SER A 83 24.07 -1.26 16.26
C SER A 83 24.49 -2.57 15.61
N GLU A 84 24.63 -3.62 16.40
CA GLU A 84 24.83 -4.98 15.92
C GLU A 84 23.49 -5.72 15.86
N THR A 85 22.71 -5.64 16.95
CA THR A 85 21.41 -6.31 17.08
C THR A 85 20.42 -5.41 17.78
N VAL A 86 19.17 -5.42 17.32
CA VAL A 86 18.13 -4.56 17.87
C VAL A 86 16.93 -5.39 18.27
N THR A 87 16.42 -5.08 19.46
CA THR A 87 15.16 -5.61 19.94
C THR A 87 14.05 -4.66 19.53
N VAL A 88 13.04 -5.18 18.85
CA VAL A 88 11.90 -4.43 18.32
C VAL A 88 10.65 -4.75 19.13
N GLU A 89 10.01 -3.70 19.65
CA GLU A 89 8.77 -3.77 20.40
C GLU A 89 7.72 -2.84 19.75
N HIS A 90 6.56 -3.39 19.39
CA HIS A 90 5.40 -2.60 19.00
C HIS A 90 4.60 -2.28 20.27
N VAL A 91 4.51 -1.00 20.61
CA VAL A 91 3.85 -0.52 21.81
C VAL A 91 2.64 0.30 21.42
N THR A 92 1.50 0.02 22.05
CA THR A 92 0.32 0.89 21.97
C THR A 92 0.15 1.59 23.31
N SER A 93 0.25 2.91 23.33
CA SER A 93 0.12 3.74 24.54
C SER A 93 -0.73 4.96 24.26
N GLY A 94 -1.72 5.24 25.12
CA GLY A 94 -2.58 6.41 24.98
C GLY A 94 -3.38 6.48 23.66
N GLY A 95 -3.64 5.34 23.01
CA GLY A 95 -4.30 5.29 21.70
C GLY A 95 -3.37 5.49 20.50
N HIS A 96 -2.07 5.71 20.74
CA HIS A 96 -1.05 5.86 19.71
C HIS A 96 -0.19 4.59 19.63
N GLN A 97 0.23 4.25 18.41
CA GLN A 97 1.17 3.16 18.16
C GLN A 97 2.57 3.74 18.00
N GLN A 98 3.57 3.01 18.50
CA GLN A 98 4.97 3.36 18.35
C GLN A 98 5.81 2.07 18.25
N LEU A 99 6.93 2.17 17.54
CA LEU A 99 7.94 1.14 17.47
C LEU A 99 9.13 1.55 18.32
N ARG A 100 9.48 0.72 19.29
CA ARG A 100 10.66 0.89 20.13
C ARG A 100 11.74 -0.07 19.67
N PHE A 101 12.92 0.48 19.42
CA PHE A 101 14.12 -0.26 19.07
C PHE A 101 15.14 -0.08 20.18
N THR A 102 15.68 -1.17 20.71
CA THR A 102 16.57 -1.16 21.88
C THR A 102 17.78 -2.06 21.66
N GLU A 103 18.95 -1.55 22.03
CA GLU A 103 20.20 -2.30 22.11
C GLU A 103 20.97 -1.86 23.37
N GLY A 104 21.04 -2.75 24.37
CA GLY A 104 21.61 -2.42 25.66
C GLY A 104 20.94 -1.18 26.29
N PRO A 105 21.70 -0.11 26.63
CA PRO A 105 21.15 1.13 27.17
C PRO A 105 20.60 2.09 26.09
N ALA A 106 20.89 1.85 24.81
CA ALA A 106 20.46 2.71 23.72
C ALA A 106 19.04 2.37 23.27
N GLN A 107 18.24 3.40 23.01
CA GLN A 107 16.88 3.25 22.52
C GLN A 107 16.54 4.37 21.55
N ILE A 108 15.92 4.01 20.42
CA ILE A 108 15.19 4.93 19.56
C ILE A 108 13.72 4.52 19.53
N THR A 109 12.82 5.50 19.56
CA THR A 109 11.38 5.26 19.48
C THR A 109 10.85 6.03 18.29
N VAL A 110 10.16 5.32 17.42
CA VAL A 110 9.59 5.83 16.19
C VAL A 110 8.07 5.82 16.32
N PRO A 111 7.39 6.97 16.23
CA PRO A 111 5.94 7.00 16.25
C PRO A 111 5.37 6.33 15.00
N ALA A 112 4.26 5.61 15.14
CA ALA A 112 3.50 5.21 13.98
C ALA A 112 2.61 6.38 13.54
N ALA A 113 2.67 6.71 12.25
CA ALA A 113 1.85 7.74 11.61
C ALA A 113 0.37 7.31 11.57
N SER A 114 -0.32 7.45 12.71
CA SER A 114 -1.70 6.99 12.93
C SER A 114 -2.75 7.63 12.01
N HIS A 115 -2.40 8.72 11.34
CA HIS A 115 -3.23 9.42 10.36
C HIS A 115 -3.17 8.79 8.95
N VAL A 116 -2.20 7.89 8.70
CA VAL A 116 -2.01 7.22 7.42
C VAL A 116 -2.90 5.97 7.35
N GLY A 117 -3.85 5.97 6.41
CA GLY A 117 -4.69 4.81 6.13
C GLY A 117 -3.84 3.60 5.68
N ARG A 118 -4.22 2.38 6.11
CA ARG A 118 -3.51 1.14 5.76
C ARG A 118 -3.40 0.98 4.23
N LEU A 119 -2.17 1.01 3.70
CA LEU A 119 -1.90 0.62 2.31
C LEU A 119 -2.17 -0.88 2.16
N PRO A 120 -3.10 -1.31 1.30
CA PRO A 120 -3.42 -2.73 1.11
C PRO A 120 -2.38 -3.43 0.21
N TRP A 121 -1.09 -3.22 0.46
CA TRP A 121 0.01 -3.59 -0.42
C TRP A 121 0.00 -5.08 -0.83
N ARG A 122 -0.36 -5.98 0.08
CA ARG A 122 -0.49 -7.42 -0.23
C ARG A 122 -1.56 -7.72 -1.27
N ALA A 123 -2.69 -7.03 -1.20
CA ALA A 123 -3.75 -7.19 -2.19
C ALA A 123 -3.29 -6.67 -3.55
N LEU A 124 -2.50 -5.59 -3.58
CA LEU A 124 -1.95 -5.03 -4.81
C LEU A 124 -0.98 -5.99 -5.47
N LEU A 125 -0.05 -6.55 -4.68
CA LEU A 125 0.92 -7.53 -5.16
C LEU A 125 0.24 -8.82 -5.61
N ARG A 126 -0.81 -9.27 -4.92
CA ARG A 126 -1.56 -10.46 -5.34
C ARG A 126 -2.19 -10.28 -6.72
N LEU A 127 -2.86 -9.14 -6.97
CA LEU A 127 -3.42 -8.82 -8.28
C LEU A 127 -2.35 -8.84 -9.39
N VAL A 128 -1.15 -8.34 -9.07
CA VAL A 128 -0.01 -8.33 -9.97
C VAL A 128 0.52 -9.73 -10.25
N LEU A 129 0.69 -10.55 -9.20
CA LEU A 129 1.15 -11.93 -9.34
C LEU A 129 0.14 -12.78 -10.11
N ASP A 130 -1.16 -12.54 -9.94
CA ASP A 130 -2.21 -13.22 -10.70
C ASP A 130 -2.19 -12.80 -12.18
N ALA A 131 -1.77 -11.57 -12.49
CA ALA A 131 -1.65 -11.04 -13.85
C ALA A 131 -0.35 -11.47 -14.58
N ARG A 132 0.62 -12.08 -13.88
CA ARG A 132 1.95 -12.37 -14.45
C ARG A 132 1.92 -13.37 -15.62
N ASP A 133 0.95 -14.27 -15.61
CA ASP A 133 0.77 -15.32 -16.61
C ASP A 133 -0.30 -14.93 -17.64
N HIS A 134 -0.74 -13.66 -17.64
CA HIS A 134 -1.78 -13.18 -18.53
C HIS A 134 -1.27 -13.11 -19.99
N PRO A 135 -2.06 -13.54 -20.99
CA PRO A 135 -1.63 -13.52 -22.40
C PRO A 135 -1.18 -12.16 -22.93
N LEU A 136 -1.73 -11.07 -22.38
CA LEU A 136 -1.33 -9.69 -22.73
C LEU A 136 0.05 -9.27 -22.19
N ALA A 137 0.62 -10.02 -21.25
CA ALA A 137 1.94 -9.79 -20.68
C ALA A 137 3.05 -10.47 -21.50
N VAL A 138 2.72 -11.51 -22.28
CA VAL A 138 3.70 -12.32 -23.02
C VAL A 138 4.28 -11.55 -24.20
N GLY A 139 5.61 -11.46 -24.26
CA GLY A 139 6.35 -10.91 -25.42
C GLY A 139 6.37 -9.39 -25.52
N ARG A 140 5.80 -8.65 -24.56
CA ARG A 140 5.93 -7.18 -24.52
C ARG A 140 7.27 -6.78 -23.91
N PRO A 141 8.01 -5.83 -24.52
CA PRO A 141 9.23 -5.32 -23.94
C PRO A 141 8.94 -4.52 -22.67
N VAL A 142 9.83 -4.63 -21.69
CA VAL A 142 9.89 -3.73 -20.55
C VAL A 142 10.44 -2.39 -21.02
N GLN A 143 9.77 -1.29 -20.68
CA GLN A 143 10.20 0.07 -20.98
C GLN A 143 10.39 0.83 -19.68
N LEU A 144 11.65 1.13 -19.37
CA LEU A 144 12.06 1.90 -18.19
C LEU A 144 13.05 2.97 -18.67
N ASN A 145 12.93 4.18 -18.13
CA ASN A 145 13.94 5.21 -18.36
C ASN A 145 15.09 5.06 -17.34
N ALA A 146 16.12 5.90 -17.46
CA ALA A 146 17.27 5.85 -16.56
C ALA A 146 16.89 6.13 -15.09
N ASP A 147 15.96 7.04 -14.85
CA ASP A 147 15.49 7.38 -13.50
C ASP A 147 14.73 6.21 -12.87
N ASP A 148 13.87 5.53 -13.62
CA ASP A 148 13.17 4.34 -13.14
C ASP A 148 14.18 3.23 -12.81
N LEU A 149 15.17 2.99 -13.69
CA LEU A 149 16.22 1.99 -13.42
C LEU A 149 17.05 2.34 -12.18
N ALA A 150 17.31 3.62 -11.93
CA ALA A 150 18.04 4.06 -10.75
C ALA A 150 17.28 3.75 -9.44
N LEU A 151 15.94 3.82 -9.45
CA LEU A 151 15.12 3.44 -8.27
C LEU A 151 15.33 1.98 -7.87
N TRP A 152 15.45 1.10 -8.86
CA TRP A 152 15.60 -0.35 -8.63
C TRP A 152 17.06 -0.77 -8.37
N GLY A 153 18.02 0.17 -8.43
CA GLY A 153 19.45 -0.13 -8.24
C GLY A 153 19.79 -0.78 -6.90
N ASN A 154 18.97 -0.55 -5.88
CA ASN A 154 19.14 -1.11 -4.54
C ASN A 154 18.26 -2.35 -4.29
N ALA A 155 17.57 -2.90 -5.31
CA ALA A 155 16.61 -4.00 -5.10
C ALA A 155 17.27 -5.31 -4.62
N GLY A 156 18.47 -5.63 -5.12
CA GLY A 156 19.20 -6.87 -4.83
C GLY A 156 20.37 -6.67 -3.88
N GLU A 157 20.71 -7.73 -3.15
CA GLU A 157 21.95 -7.82 -2.36
C GLU A 157 23.15 -8.17 -3.26
N ASP A 158 24.34 -7.59 -3.00
CA ASP A 158 25.66 -8.02 -3.51
C ASP A 158 25.68 -8.87 -4.79
N GLY A 159 25.34 -8.25 -5.93
CA GLY A 159 25.41 -8.90 -7.24
C GLY A 159 24.25 -9.84 -7.59
N GLU A 160 23.20 -9.88 -6.78
CA GLU A 160 21.92 -10.50 -7.11
C GLU A 160 21.37 -9.90 -8.41
N ALA A 161 20.95 -10.79 -9.32
CA ALA A 161 20.32 -10.36 -10.55
C ALA A 161 18.94 -9.77 -10.27
N ILE A 162 18.70 -8.57 -10.80
CA ILE A 162 17.38 -7.94 -10.79
C ILE A 162 16.65 -8.38 -12.05
N GLU A 163 15.53 -9.09 -11.88
CA GLU A 163 14.66 -9.50 -12.98
C GLU A 163 13.56 -8.46 -13.19
N PHE A 164 13.36 -8.07 -14.44
CA PHE A 164 12.24 -7.24 -14.88
C PHE A 164 11.31 -8.05 -15.77
N ARG A 165 10.07 -8.22 -15.34
CA ARG A 165 9.06 -8.99 -16.08
C ARG A 165 7.89 -8.09 -16.45
N SER A 166 7.59 -8.01 -17.74
CA SER A 166 6.40 -7.28 -18.22
C SER A 166 5.13 -7.94 -17.69
N LEU A 167 4.18 -7.12 -17.23
CA LEU A 167 2.80 -7.47 -16.92
C LEU A 167 1.84 -6.91 -17.98
N GLY A 168 2.37 -6.60 -19.16
CA GLY A 168 1.64 -5.97 -20.25
C GLY A 168 1.18 -4.56 -19.88
N PRO A 169 -0.13 -4.24 -20.01
CA PRO A 169 -0.62 -2.89 -19.73
C PRO A 169 -0.52 -2.52 -18.24
N VAL A 170 -0.45 -3.48 -17.32
CA VAL A 170 -0.47 -3.24 -15.87
C VAL A 170 0.85 -2.66 -15.36
N GLY A 171 1.97 -2.95 -16.02
CA GLY A 171 3.29 -2.48 -15.61
C GLY A 171 4.38 -3.53 -15.71
N THR A 172 5.38 -3.39 -14.85
CA THR A 172 6.54 -4.26 -14.75
C THR A 172 6.68 -4.78 -13.33
N LEU A 173 6.76 -6.10 -13.18
CA LEU A 173 7.16 -6.76 -11.95
C LEU A 173 8.69 -6.74 -11.86
N VAL A 174 9.22 -6.31 -10.73
CA VAL A 174 10.65 -6.30 -10.43
C VAL A 174 10.92 -7.27 -9.30
N THR A 175 11.88 -8.18 -9.45
CA THR A 175 12.24 -9.12 -8.39
C THR A 175 13.75 -9.19 -8.23
N ALA A 176 14.23 -9.33 -6.99
CA ALA A 176 15.64 -9.56 -6.70
C ALA A 176 15.75 -10.55 -5.53
N GLY A 177 16.31 -11.72 -5.79
CA GLY A 177 16.32 -12.83 -4.83
C GLY A 177 14.90 -13.23 -4.36
N PRO A 178 14.80 -13.96 -3.24
CA PRO A 178 13.52 -14.37 -2.67
C PRO A 178 12.86 -13.30 -1.79
N ASP A 179 13.55 -12.21 -1.46
CA ASP A 179 13.18 -11.29 -0.38
C ASP A 179 12.87 -9.86 -0.83
N PHE A 180 12.86 -9.62 -2.15
CA PHE A 180 12.43 -8.35 -2.73
C PHE A 180 11.38 -8.53 -3.83
N LEU A 181 10.34 -7.68 -3.78
CA LEU A 181 9.33 -7.56 -4.81
C LEU A 181 8.98 -6.10 -5.08
N GLY A 182 8.98 -5.73 -6.35
CA GLY A 182 8.67 -4.39 -6.83
C GLY A 182 7.60 -4.40 -7.93
N LEU A 183 6.86 -3.30 -8.03
CA LEU A 183 5.94 -3.01 -9.11
C LEU A 183 6.26 -1.61 -9.65
N GLN A 184 6.35 -1.48 -10.97
CA GLN A 184 6.45 -0.22 -11.69
C GLN A 184 5.28 -0.09 -12.66
N THR A 185 4.51 1.01 -12.59
CA THR A 185 3.51 1.31 -13.63
C THR A 185 4.13 1.94 -14.88
N PRO A 186 3.53 1.71 -16.06
CA PRO A 186 4.00 2.31 -17.31
C PRO A 186 3.91 3.84 -17.29
N HIS A 187 4.74 4.52 -18.08
CA HIS A 187 4.67 5.98 -18.29
C HIS A 187 3.40 6.43 -19.04
N THR A 188 2.86 5.56 -19.91
CA THR A 188 1.66 5.81 -20.71
C THR A 188 0.39 5.23 -20.08
N TRP A 189 0.43 4.99 -18.76
CA TRP A 189 -0.68 4.41 -18.03
C TRP A 189 -1.73 5.47 -17.71
N ASP A 190 -2.88 5.39 -18.39
CA ASP A 190 -4.08 6.19 -18.11
C ASP A 190 -5.01 5.52 -17.08
N GLY A 191 -4.56 4.46 -16.41
CA GLY A 191 -5.30 3.73 -15.39
C GLY A 191 -4.86 4.10 -13.97
N PRO A 192 -5.43 3.47 -12.92
CA PRO A 192 -5.08 3.77 -11.52
C PRO A 192 -3.61 3.42 -11.23
N THR A 193 -2.78 4.40 -10.88
CA THR A 193 -1.40 4.13 -10.41
C THR A 193 -1.39 3.48 -9.02
N PRO A 194 -0.28 2.86 -8.56
CA PRO A 194 -0.27 2.10 -7.31
C PRO A 194 -0.64 2.96 -6.09
N GLY A 195 -0.21 4.23 -6.10
CA GLY A 195 -0.57 5.27 -5.14
C GLY A 195 -1.82 6.10 -5.50
N GLU A 196 -2.38 5.95 -6.70
CA GLU A 196 -3.55 6.71 -7.15
C GLU A 196 -4.77 6.38 -6.29
N GLY A 197 -5.35 7.41 -5.70
CA GLY A 197 -6.45 7.28 -4.77
C GLY A 197 -6.08 6.75 -3.38
N TRP A 198 -4.79 6.50 -3.07
CA TRP A 198 -4.32 6.35 -1.68
C TRP A 198 -4.13 7.74 -1.07
N SER A 199 -3.36 8.63 -1.71
CA SER A 199 -3.22 10.05 -1.35
C SER A 199 -4.56 10.78 -1.26
N SER A 200 -5.46 10.59 -2.24
CA SER A 200 -6.81 11.19 -2.25
C SER A 200 -7.80 10.53 -1.28
N SER A 201 -7.57 9.28 -0.85
CA SER A 201 -8.45 8.58 0.11
C SER A 201 -8.26 8.99 1.56
N LEU A 202 -7.18 9.70 1.86
CA LEU A 202 -6.84 10.18 3.20
C LEU A 202 -7.75 11.34 3.66
N ARG A 203 -8.65 11.88 2.80
CA ARG A 203 -9.54 12.99 3.17
C ARG A 203 -11.06 12.77 3.09
N THR A 204 -11.64 11.85 2.31
CA THR A 204 -13.11 11.94 2.03
C THR A 204 -13.96 10.66 1.97
N ARG A 205 -13.45 9.44 2.23
CA ARG A 205 -14.25 8.18 2.14
C ARG A 205 -14.99 7.98 0.79
N ARG A 206 -14.53 8.61 -0.30
CA ARG A 206 -15.15 8.55 -1.63
C ARG A 206 -14.44 7.55 -2.55
N PHE A 207 -15.18 7.00 -3.50
CA PHE A 207 -14.69 6.17 -4.60
C PHE A 207 -15.51 6.40 -5.89
N LEU A 208 -14.91 6.11 -7.05
CA LEU A 208 -15.57 6.20 -8.36
C LEU A 208 -16.03 4.80 -8.79
N PHE A 209 -17.26 4.67 -9.26
CA PHE A 209 -17.74 3.45 -9.88
C PHE A 209 -18.60 3.77 -11.10
N ALA A 210 -18.31 3.14 -12.24
CA ALA A 210 -19.03 3.34 -13.51
C ALA A 210 -19.31 4.83 -13.86
N GLY A 211 -18.33 5.71 -13.61
CA GLY A 211 -18.43 7.15 -13.90
C GLY A 211 -19.14 8.00 -12.83
N THR A 212 -19.54 7.42 -11.69
CA THR A 212 -20.23 8.13 -10.60
C THR A 212 -19.44 8.11 -9.29
N PHE A 213 -19.32 9.26 -8.63
CA PHE A 213 -18.67 9.38 -7.31
C PHE A 213 -19.62 8.96 -6.19
N LEU A 214 -19.16 8.03 -5.36
CA LEU A 214 -19.90 7.45 -4.25
C LEU A 214 -19.12 7.61 -2.95
N GLU A 215 -19.84 7.83 -1.85
CA GLU A 215 -19.27 8.13 -0.53
C GLU A 215 -19.74 7.09 0.48
N VAL A 216 -18.81 6.48 1.21
CA VAL A 216 -19.14 5.48 2.24
C VAL A 216 -19.90 6.14 3.39
N GLY A 217 -21.11 5.63 3.66
CA GLY A 217 -22.03 6.10 4.69
C GLY A 217 -23.15 7.01 4.19
N ALA A 218 -23.09 7.50 2.94
CA ALA A 218 -24.12 8.39 2.38
C ALA A 218 -25.37 7.63 1.89
N ARG A 219 -26.52 8.32 1.89
CA ARG A 219 -27.82 7.81 1.43
C ARG A 219 -28.14 8.26 0.00
N TYR A 220 -28.71 7.36 -0.79
CA TYR A 220 -29.07 7.59 -2.18
C TYR A 220 -30.48 7.04 -2.45
N ALA A 221 -31.26 7.68 -3.32
CA ALA A 221 -32.55 7.16 -3.78
C ALA A 221 -32.47 6.77 -5.26
N ASP A 222 -33.15 5.69 -5.63
CA ASP A 222 -33.36 5.32 -7.02
C ASP A 222 -34.68 5.88 -7.61
N CYS A 223 -34.95 5.61 -8.89
CA CYS A 223 -36.18 6.11 -9.54
C CYS A 223 -37.49 5.51 -9.00
N THR A 224 -37.41 4.41 -8.26
CA THR A 224 -38.56 3.79 -7.56
C THR A 224 -38.77 4.38 -6.16
N ARG A 225 -37.90 5.33 -5.76
CA ARG A 225 -37.84 5.97 -4.44
C ARG A 225 -37.35 5.04 -3.32
N THR A 226 -36.73 3.92 -3.66
CA THR A 226 -36.09 3.05 -2.68
C THR A 226 -34.75 3.65 -2.26
N VAL A 227 -34.45 3.64 -0.95
CA VAL A 227 -33.26 4.26 -0.38
C VAL A 227 -32.15 3.24 -0.14
N TRP A 228 -30.95 3.60 -0.57
CA TRP A 228 -29.74 2.78 -0.58
C TRP A 228 -28.59 3.48 0.14
N VAL A 229 -27.82 2.72 0.91
CA VAL A 229 -26.65 3.21 1.64
C VAL A 229 -25.39 2.49 1.15
N VAL A 230 -24.36 3.26 0.86
CA VAL A 230 -23.04 2.74 0.54
C VAL A 230 -22.37 2.32 1.86
N SER A 231 -22.45 1.05 2.19
CA SER A 231 -22.01 0.55 3.50
C SER A 231 -20.49 0.52 3.66
N ALA A 232 -19.76 0.28 2.57
CA ALA A 232 -18.30 0.21 2.55
C ALA A 232 -17.73 0.60 1.19
N ARG A 233 -16.44 0.94 1.18
CA ARG A 233 -15.68 1.13 -0.06
C ARG A 233 -15.42 -0.26 -0.66
N PRO A 234 -15.68 -0.47 -1.96
CA PRO A 234 -15.38 -1.75 -2.61
C PRO A 234 -13.87 -2.04 -2.58
N GLY A 235 -13.53 -3.33 -2.55
CA GLY A 235 -12.17 -3.76 -2.88
C GLY A 235 -11.80 -3.45 -4.33
N ARG A 236 -10.50 -3.56 -4.66
CA ARG A 236 -10.03 -3.39 -6.05
C ARG A 236 -10.67 -4.45 -6.96
N GLY A 237 -11.34 -4.01 -8.01
CA GLY A 237 -12.04 -4.89 -8.96
C GLY A 237 -13.36 -5.46 -8.43
N GLU A 238 -13.72 -5.16 -7.19
CA GLU A 238 -15.02 -5.55 -6.64
C GLU A 238 -16.07 -4.53 -7.01
N GLU A 239 -17.26 -5.06 -7.24
CA GLU A 239 -18.42 -4.23 -7.42
C GLU A 239 -18.90 -3.69 -6.05
N PRO A 240 -19.12 -2.36 -5.92
CA PRO A 240 -19.70 -1.79 -4.71
C PRO A 240 -21.02 -2.45 -4.37
N THR A 241 -21.24 -2.66 -3.08
CA THR A 241 -22.47 -3.26 -2.59
C THR A 241 -23.25 -2.22 -1.80
N LEU A 242 -24.56 -2.12 -2.05
CA LEU A 242 -25.47 -1.18 -1.42
C LEU A 242 -26.43 -1.93 -0.50
N VAL A 243 -26.72 -1.33 0.64
CA VAL A 243 -27.68 -1.86 1.61
C VAL A 243 -28.97 -1.05 1.49
N CYS A 244 -30.11 -1.74 1.36
CA CYS A 244 -31.40 -1.10 1.34
C CYS A 244 -31.74 -0.57 2.74
N ALA A 245 -32.09 0.71 2.85
CA ALA A 245 -32.51 1.31 4.11
C ALA A 245 -34.00 1.07 4.42
N ASP A 246 -34.81 0.78 3.40
CA ASP A 246 -36.26 0.57 3.56
C ASP A 246 -36.60 -0.89 3.91
N TYR A 247 -35.71 -1.83 3.60
CA TYR A 247 -35.86 -3.26 3.88
C TYR A 247 -34.61 -3.80 4.59
N ALA A 248 -34.77 -4.17 5.86
CA ALA A 248 -33.66 -4.67 6.68
C ALA A 248 -33.05 -5.94 6.06
N ALA A 249 -31.71 -5.95 5.93
CA ALA A 249 -30.88 -7.05 5.45
C ALA A 249 -30.90 -7.35 3.92
N VAL A 250 -31.43 -6.45 3.08
CA VAL A 250 -31.25 -6.57 1.63
C VAL A 250 -29.99 -5.83 1.20
N THR A 251 -29.04 -6.59 0.65
CA THR A 251 -27.71 -6.13 0.25
C THR A 251 -27.46 -6.57 -1.19
N LEU A 252 -27.23 -5.62 -2.11
CA LEU A 252 -27.11 -5.90 -3.55
C LEU A 252 -25.89 -5.24 -4.18
N PRO A 253 -25.26 -5.86 -5.20
CA PRO A 253 -24.26 -5.21 -6.04
C PRO A 253 -24.87 -4.00 -6.77
N ILE A 254 -24.08 -2.94 -6.94
CA ILE A 254 -24.55 -1.69 -7.53
C ILE A 254 -25.03 -1.85 -8.98
N SER A 255 -24.48 -2.76 -9.79
CA SER A 255 -24.99 -3.09 -11.12
C SER A 255 -26.44 -3.54 -11.09
N GLN A 256 -26.82 -4.34 -10.08
CA GLN A 256 -28.18 -4.84 -9.95
C GLN A 256 -29.14 -3.73 -9.51
N VAL A 257 -28.70 -2.88 -8.58
CA VAL A 257 -29.46 -1.69 -8.17
C VAL A 257 -29.66 -0.76 -9.36
N LEU A 258 -28.64 -0.53 -10.18
CA LEU A 258 -28.72 0.31 -11.37
C LEU A 258 -29.52 -0.33 -12.51
N ALA A 259 -29.51 -1.66 -12.66
CA ALA A 259 -30.30 -2.36 -13.66
C ALA A 259 -31.81 -2.19 -13.44
N VAL A 260 -32.26 -2.15 -12.18
CA VAL A 260 -33.67 -2.00 -11.80
C VAL A 260 -34.04 -0.52 -11.61
N GLY A 261 -33.23 0.21 -10.84
CA GLY A 261 -33.47 1.59 -10.42
C GLY A 261 -32.97 2.68 -11.37
N LYS A 262 -32.27 2.29 -12.45
CA LYS A 262 -31.69 3.11 -13.54
C LYS A 262 -30.62 4.13 -13.14
N PHE A 263 -30.74 4.81 -12.01
CA PHE A 263 -29.77 5.79 -11.51
C PHE A 263 -29.91 5.98 -10.00
N LEU A 264 -28.89 6.59 -9.37
CA LEU A 264 -28.87 6.91 -7.94
C LEU A 264 -28.67 8.41 -7.70
N ILE A 265 -29.57 9.03 -6.94
CA ILE A 265 -29.50 10.45 -6.56
C ILE A 265 -29.14 10.53 -5.08
N ARG A 266 -28.08 11.28 -4.74
CA ARG A 266 -27.70 11.52 -3.34
C ARG A 266 -28.82 12.29 -2.62
N LEU A 267 -29.22 11.80 -1.46
CA LEU A 267 -30.14 12.51 -0.57
C LEU A 267 -29.35 13.44 0.38
N PRO A 268 -29.94 14.56 0.81
CA PRO A 268 -29.36 15.36 1.89
C PRO A 268 -29.35 14.55 3.19
N ASP A 269 -28.35 14.81 4.05
CA ASP A 269 -28.21 14.14 5.34
C ASP A 269 -29.38 14.43 6.30
#